data_AF-A0A3G8Y1E3-F1
#
_entry.id   AF-A0A3G8Y1E3-F1
#
_cell.length_a   1.000
_cell.length_b   1.000
_cell.length_c   1.000
_cell.angle_alpha   90.00
_cell.angle_beta   90.00
_cell.angle_gamma   90.00
#
_symmetry.space_group_name_H-M   'P 1'
#
loop_
_entity.id
_entity.type
_entity.pdbx_description
1 polymer ?
#
loop_
_entity_poly.entity_id
_entity_poly.type
_entity_poly.pdbx_seq_one_letter_code
_entity_poly.pdbx_strand_id
1 'polypeptide(L)'
;MSILENNRRYLKTRIKTAQELYEEGLYEDCINYIELTAVFAWLNFSGFYKLHSLEKILIEIGKTLKPFEKKLPKADPKEKNVLHICTEIKKVGGHSALLFNWIRLDSENKHTVITTAQDLRDAENIAFSYNDKNAAKLISLKHQPKLQKAEELKQYIANGDYDYIVLHTNPNEVIPVLALSDENIKTPVLLLNHADHTFWLGTTITDILIQIRESNIDLDNQRRNISDQSVLPIPLKSPDFIKNYQNDGHNDQINIISTGSLYKYTPNENYNFYEEIFTIAQKHSNVKINIVGVDKISAFAKQYQHPNINYLGILDPEELNKIENQMDIFLEGFPLPSFTALLQAAQKKIPFVLHYNPLSSLKLFNDDKSHGIIYPKNKQEWRDLVSDLVENFNTRKEIAEKQYGLVEKLYSENAWKDLLKKIYQKADSKQHRISNFTEDVFYSTENERMLSKIDSYMISHFRYTEQLGFLKKIKKLAQVYPKNKNVKYALSKTQIFNYIFEKHIN
;
A
#
# COMPACT_ATOMS: atom_id res chain seq x y z
N MET A 1 0.98 -26.65 -12.22
CA MET A 1 0.78 -25.99 -10.91
C MET A 1 0.73 -24.49 -11.17
N SER A 2 -0.27 -23.76 -10.66
CA SER A 2 -0.36 -22.30 -10.84
C SER A 2 0.82 -21.59 -10.16
N ILE A 3 1.14 -20.36 -10.58
CA ILE A 3 2.17 -19.53 -9.92
C ILE A 3 1.86 -19.38 -8.43
N LEU A 4 0.60 -19.06 -8.11
CA LEU A 4 0.09 -18.94 -6.74
C LEU A 4 0.37 -20.19 -5.88
N GLU A 5 0.03 -21.39 -6.36
CA GLU A 5 0.23 -22.62 -5.58
C GLU A 5 1.72 -22.97 -5.42
N ASN A 6 2.55 -22.66 -6.42
CA ASN A 6 4.00 -22.84 -6.32
C ASN A 6 4.60 -21.88 -5.28
N ASN A 7 4.14 -20.62 -5.24
CA ASN A 7 4.55 -19.63 -4.24
C ASN A 7 4.11 -20.08 -2.83
N ARG A 8 2.85 -20.53 -2.67
CA ARG A 8 2.32 -21.06 -1.42
C ARG A 8 3.15 -22.23 -0.87
N ARG A 9 3.46 -23.21 -1.72
CA ARG A 9 4.24 -24.39 -1.32
C ARG A 9 5.64 -24.01 -0.84
N TYR A 10 6.29 -23.09 -1.56
CA TYR A 10 7.61 -22.61 -1.17
C TYR A 10 7.58 -21.80 0.13
N LEU A 11 6.57 -20.93 0.31
CA LEU A 11 6.41 -20.16 1.54
C LEU A 11 6.25 -21.08 2.78
N LYS A 12 5.49 -22.17 2.65
CA LYS A 12 5.34 -23.17 3.73
C LYS A 12 6.66 -23.82 4.14
N THR A 13 7.60 -24.04 3.22
CA THR A 13 8.93 -24.56 3.61
C THR A 13 9.74 -23.50 4.35
N ARG A 14 9.61 -22.23 3.96
CA ARG A 14 10.28 -21.13 4.65
C ARG A 14 9.80 -20.94 6.09
N ILE A 15 8.49 -21.04 6.35
CA ILE A 15 7.96 -20.98 7.72
C ILE A 15 8.62 -22.05 8.62
N LYS A 16 8.77 -23.28 8.11
CA LYS A 16 9.46 -24.36 8.84
C LYS A 16 10.93 -24.03 9.11
N THR A 17 11.66 -23.45 8.16
CA THR A 17 13.06 -23.04 8.38
C THR A 17 13.17 -21.91 9.40
N ALA A 18 12.25 -20.95 9.40
CA ALA A 18 12.24 -19.88 10.40
C ALA A 18 12.07 -20.45 11.83
N GLN A 19 11.16 -21.43 11.99
CA GLN A 19 10.98 -22.15 13.24
C GLN A 19 12.25 -22.90 13.66
N GLU A 20 12.96 -23.53 12.73
CA GLU A 20 14.23 -24.23 13.02
C GLU A 20 15.34 -23.28 13.47
N LEU A 21 15.44 -22.09 12.85
CA LEU A 21 16.38 -21.05 13.29
C LEU A 21 16.06 -20.57 14.71
N TYR A 22 14.76 -20.41 15.03
CA TYR A 22 14.32 -20.02 16.36
C TYR A 22 14.63 -21.09 17.42
N GLU A 23 14.34 -22.36 17.13
CA GLU A 23 14.62 -23.50 18.02
C GLU A 23 16.11 -23.66 18.33
N GLU A 24 17.00 -23.29 17.40
CA GLU A 24 18.45 -23.31 17.59
C GLU A 24 19.00 -22.04 18.26
N GLY A 25 18.14 -21.07 18.64
CA GLY A 25 18.55 -19.83 19.30
C GLY A 25 19.24 -18.83 18.36
N LEU A 26 19.19 -19.04 17.05
CA LEU A 26 19.81 -18.19 16.03
C LEU A 26 18.93 -16.98 15.71
N TYR A 27 18.68 -16.13 16.71
CA TYR A 27 17.64 -15.09 16.64
C TYR A 27 17.88 -14.03 15.55
N GLU A 28 19.10 -13.51 15.42
CA GLU A 28 19.41 -12.51 14.39
C GLU A 28 19.21 -13.10 12.97
N ASP A 29 19.68 -14.33 12.73
CA ASP A 29 19.46 -15.04 11.47
C ASP A 29 17.97 -15.35 11.24
N CYS A 30 17.25 -15.76 12.29
CA CYS A 30 15.81 -16.01 12.24
C CYS A 30 15.04 -14.75 11.81
N ILE A 31 15.30 -13.60 12.43
CA ILE A 31 14.67 -12.33 12.10
C ILE A 31 14.99 -11.92 10.65
N ASN A 32 16.25 -12.03 10.25
CA ASN A 32 16.69 -11.75 8.89
C ASN A 32 16.02 -12.68 7.86
N TYR A 33 15.88 -13.95 8.21
CA TYR A 33 15.21 -14.95 7.39
C TYR A 33 13.70 -14.70 7.28
N ILE A 34 13.04 -14.26 8.37
CA ILE A 34 11.62 -13.89 8.39
C ILE A 34 11.37 -12.67 7.51
N GLU A 35 12.18 -11.60 7.63
CA GLU A 35 12.08 -10.43 6.76
C GLU A 35 12.20 -10.83 5.28
N LEU A 36 13.20 -11.64 4.92
CA LEU A 36 13.35 -12.14 3.54
C LEU A 36 12.17 -13.00 3.09
N THR A 37 11.57 -13.77 4.01
CA THR A 37 10.37 -14.58 3.74
C THR A 37 9.15 -13.68 3.51
N ALA A 38 9.03 -12.59 4.27
CA ALA A 38 7.99 -11.58 4.10
C ALA A 38 8.14 -10.81 2.78
N VAL A 39 9.37 -10.48 2.36
CA VAL A 39 9.65 -9.95 1.01
C VAL A 39 9.15 -10.91 -0.07
N PHE A 40 9.39 -12.21 0.08
CA PHE A 40 8.87 -13.20 -0.86
C PHE A 40 7.34 -13.23 -0.87
N ALA A 41 6.69 -13.26 0.30
CA ALA A 41 5.23 -13.29 0.40
C ALA A 41 4.57 -12.03 -0.19
N TRP A 42 5.23 -10.88 -0.06
CA TRP A 42 4.82 -9.61 -0.65
C TRP A 42 5.00 -9.57 -2.17
N LEU A 43 6.23 -9.76 -2.66
CA LEU A 43 6.60 -9.54 -4.07
C LEU A 43 6.44 -10.79 -4.96
N ASN A 44 6.05 -11.92 -4.38
CA ASN A 44 5.68 -13.15 -5.08
C ASN A 44 4.40 -13.68 -4.47
N PHE A 45 3.31 -12.92 -4.66
CA PHE A 45 2.08 -13.12 -3.91
C PHE A 45 1.67 -14.59 -3.84
N SER A 46 1.48 -15.05 -2.61
CA SER A 46 1.42 -16.47 -2.23
C SER A 46 0.05 -16.91 -1.71
N GLY A 47 -0.94 -16.01 -1.78
CA GLY A 47 -2.32 -16.24 -1.33
C GLY A 47 -2.53 -15.99 0.16
N PHE A 48 -1.52 -15.48 0.86
CA PHE A 48 -1.61 -15.10 2.26
C PHE A 48 -1.53 -13.58 2.38
N TYR A 49 -2.41 -13.01 3.17
CA TYR A 49 -2.43 -11.57 3.48
C TYR A 49 -1.72 -11.23 4.80
N LYS A 50 -1.56 -12.25 5.65
CA LYS A 50 -0.82 -12.23 6.91
C LYS A 50 -0.25 -13.63 7.19
N LEU A 51 0.73 -13.71 8.08
CA LEU A 51 1.35 -14.96 8.53
C LEU A 51 1.62 -14.90 10.04
N HIS A 52 0.62 -15.23 10.84
CA HIS A 52 0.75 -15.31 12.30
C HIS A 52 1.76 -16.38 12.72
N SER A 53 2.00 -17.40 11.90
CA SER A 53 3.06 -18.38 12.13
C SER A 53 4.46 -17.74 12.20
N LEU A 54 4.72 -16.70 11.41
CA LEU A 54 5.98 -15.95 11.45
C LEU A 54 5.97 -14.88 12.55
N GLU A 55 4.85 -14.15 12.70
CA GLU A 55 4.73 -13.13 13.75
C GLU A 55 4.84 -13.75 15.14
N LYS A 56 4.32 -14.96 15.38
CA LYS A 56 4.50 -15.66 16.65
C LYS A 56 5.98 -15.84 17.00
N ILE A 57 6.81 -16.23 16.03
CA ILE A 57 8.25 -16.36 16.23
C ILE A 57 8.87 -14.99 16.59
N LEU A 58 8.50 -13.94 15.86
CA LEU A 58 8.97 -12.58 16.16
C LEU A 58 8.53 -12.13 17.55
N ILE A 59 7.29 -12.38 17.95
CA ILE A 59 6.78 -12.05 19.29
C ILE A 59 7.58 -12.75 20.38
N GLU A 60 7.84 -14.05 20.23
CA GLU A 60 8.61 -14.80 21.21
C GLU A 60 10.07 -14.35 21.28
N ILE A 61 10.69 -13.97 20.15
CA ILE A 61 12.02 -13.34 20.17
C ILE A 61 11.96 -11.96 20.85
N GLY A 62 10.96 -11.14 20.52
CA GLY A 62 10.78 -9.80 21.09
C GLY A 62 10.60 -9.81 22.62
N LYS A 63 9.97 -10.85 23.17
CA LYS A 63 9.85 -11.06 24.62
C LYS A 63 11.18 -11.33 25.33
N THR A 64 12.24 -11.73 24.59
CA THR A 64 13.58 -11.92 25.17
C THR A 64 14.36 -10.61 25.30
N LEU A 65 13.90 -9.53 24.64
CA LEU A 65 14.52 -8.22 24.73
C LEU A 65 14.38 -7.65 26.15
N LYS A 66 15.32 -6.79 26.55
CA LYS A 66 15.30 -6.15 27.89
C LYS A 66 13.92 -5.56 28.20
N PRO A 67 13.30 -5.88 29.34
CA PRO A 67 11.97 -5.40 29.68
C PRO A 67 11.86 -3.88 29.65
N PHE A 68 10.67 -3.39 29.34
CA PHE A 68 10.33 -1.98 29.43
C PHE A 68 10.42 -1.50 30.88
N GLU A 69 11.24 -0.48 31.14
CA GLU A 69 11.22 0.22 32.42
C GLU A 69 10.05 1.22 32.44
N LYS A 70 9.02 0.90 33.21
CA LYS A 70 7.78 1.67 33.27
C LYS A 70 8.01 3.07 33.86
N LYS A 71 7.90 4.10 33.02
CA LYS A 71 7.72 5.48 33.50
C LYS A 71 6.25 5.73 33.85
N LEU A 72 6.04 6.53 34.89
CA LEU A 72 4.69 6.92 35.32
C LEU A 72 4.03 7.76 34.22
N PRO A 73 2.74 7.53 33.91
CA PRO A 73 2.01 8.36 32.97
C PRO A 73 1.95 9.81 33.47
N LYS A 74 2.07 10.77 32.56
CA LYS A 74 1.78 12.18 32.84
C LYS A 74 0.28 12.44 32.87
N ALA A 75 -0.10 13.56 33.50
CA ALA A 75 -1.42 14.16 33.37
C ALA A 75 -1.73 14.45 31.89
N ASP A 76 -3.02 14.35 31.52
CA ASP A 76 -3.52 14.51 30.16
C ASP A 76 -3.05 15.83 29.54
N PRO A 77 -2.13 15.80 28.55
CA PRO A 77 -1.62 17.01 27.96
C PRO A 77 -2.66 17.62 27.00
N LYS A 78 -2.68 18.96 26.90
CA LYS A 78 -3.50 19.67 25.90
C LYS A 78 -3.09 19.35 24.44
N GLU A 79 -1.89 18.82 24.25
CA GLU A 79 -1.23 18.51 22.98
C GLU A 79 -0.75 17.07 23.01
N LYS A 80 -1.00 16.28 21.96
CA LYS A 80 -0.61 14.87 21.87
C LYS A 80 0.79 14.70 21.28
N ASN A 81 1.50 13.68 21.71
CA ASN A 81 2.77 13.23 21.14
C ASN A 81 2.56 11.99 20.27
N VAL A 82 2.79 12.10 18.97
CA VAL A 82 2.59 11.05 17.98
C VAL A 82 3.95 10.51 17.51
N LEU A 83 4.20 9.22 17.72
CA LEU A 83 5.36 8.53 17.17
C LEU A 83 5.00 7.88 15.83
N HIS A 84 5.63 8.29 14.76
CA HIS A 84 5.58 7.62 13.47
C HIS A 84 6.78 6.69 13.30
N ILE A 85 6.54 5.42 13.01
CA ILE A 85 7.59 4.45 12.71
C ILE A 85 7.45 4.07 11.24
N CYS A 86 8.52 4.23 10.47
CA CYS A 86 8.54 3.91 9.05
C CYS A 86 9.79 3.11 8.68
N THR A 87 9.69 2.28 7.64
CA THR A 87 10.88 1.54 7.17
C THR A 87 11.86 2.50 6.48
N GLU A 88 11.32 3.29 5.55
CA GLU A 88 12.03 4.32 4.79
C GLU A 88 11.04 5.38 4.30
N ILE A 89 11.52 6.59 4.04
CA ILE A 89 10.77 7.65 3.35
C ILE A 89 11.39 7.96 1.99
N LYS A 90 10.55 8.36 1.02
CA LYS A 90 10.91 8.62 -0.38
C LYS A 90 10.43 10.00 -0.81
N LYS A 91 11.19 10.66 -1.69
CA LYS A 91 10.80 11.95 -2.29
C LYS A 91 9.55 11.85 -3.17
N VAL A 92 9.34 10.68 -3.76
CA VAL A 92 8.23 10.41 -4.68
C VAL A 92 7.51 9.14 -4.25
N GLY A 93 6.17 9.19 -4.25
CA GLY A 93 5.30 8.06 -3.93
C GLY A 93 4.24 8.42 -2.89
N GLY A 94 3.09 7.74 -2.95
CA GLY A 94 1.95 8.02 -2.07
C GLY A 94 2.21 7.71 -0.59
N HIS A 95 3.10 6.77 -0.29
CA HIS A 95 3.38 6.35 1.09
C HIS A 95 3.96 7.48 1.95
N SER A 96 5.08 8.10 1.54
CA SER A 96 5.66 9.22 2.30
C SER A 96 4.79 10.47 2.27
N ALA A 97 4.05 10.70 1.19
CA ALA A 97 3.07 11.77 1.12
C ALA A 97 1.97 11.64 2.19
N LEU A 98 1.50 10.42 2.49
CA LEU A 98 0.53 10.18 3.56
C LEU A 98 1.10 10.56 4.94
N LEU A 99 2.33 10.16 5.26
CA LEU A 99 3.01 10.53 6.51
C LEU A 99 3.15 12.05 6.66
N PHE A 100 3.68 12.73 5.64
CA PHE A 100 3.92 14.17 5.74
C PHE A 100 2.64 15.01 5.66
N ASN A 101 1.60 14.52 4.98
CA ASN A 101 0.28 15.12 5.07
C ASN A 101 -0.29 15.00 6.48
N TRP A 102 -0.09 13.85 7.15
CA TRP A 102 -0.52 13.68 8.53
C TRP A 102 0.15 14.72 9.44
N ILE A 103 1.49 14.80 9.42
CA ILE A 103 2.25 15.77 10.22
C ILE A 103 1.85 17.22 9.91
N ARG A 104 1.63 17.55 8.64
CA ARG A 104 1.27 18.91 8.22
C ARG A 104 -0.14 19.30 8.67
N LEU A 105 -1.10 18.39 8.55
CA LEU A 105 -2.51 18.67 8.87
C LEU A 105 -2.81 18.54 10.36
N ASP A 106 -2.00 17.80 11.09
CA ASP A 106 -2.06 17.62 12.54
C ASP A 106 -1.13 18.58 13.30
N SER A 107 -1.05 19.83 12.84
CA SER A 107 -0.08 20.82 13.34
C SER A 107 -0.26 21.24 14.81
N GLU A 108 -1.35 20.83 15.45
CA GLU A 108 -1.62 21.07 16.87
C GLU A 108 -0.92 20.05 17.79
N ASN A 109 -0.35 18.99 17.22
CA ASN A 109 0.31 17.89 17.95
C ASN A 109 1.81 17.80 17.62
N LYS A 110 2.57 17.11 18.47
CA LYS A 110 4.00 16.87 18.28
C LYS A 110 4.24 15.56 17.57
N HIS A 111 5.12 15.58 16.57
CA HIS A 111 5.46 14.41 15.78
C HIS A 111 6.92 14.02 15.95
N THR A 112 7.18 12.73 16.14
CA THR A 112 8.51 12.12 15.96
C THR A 112 8.43 11.09 14.86
N VAL A 113 9.41 11.03 13.96
CA VAL A 113 9.53 10.00 12.92
C VAL A 113 10.81 9.20 13.17
N ILE A 114 10.67 7.88 13.27
CA ILE A 114 11.79 6.93 13.34
C ILE A 114 11.84 6.13 12.03
N THR A 115 13.00 6.09 11.39
CA THR A 115 13.29 5.21 10.24
C THR A 115 14.09 3.97 10.68
N THR A 116 13.72 2.77 10.23
CA THR A 116 14.41 1.51 10.60
C THR A 116 15.49 1.09 9.60
N ALA A 117 15.42 1.55 8.35
CA ALA A 117 16.29 1.15 7.24
C ALA A 117 16.95 2.31 6.47
N GLN A 118 16.74 3.55 6.90
CA GLN A 118 17.22 4.74 6.19
C GLN A 118 18.13 5.63 7.06
N ASP A 119 19.15 6.24 6.45
CA ASP A 119 20.07 7.13 7.15
C ASP A 119 19.38 8.44 7.57
N LEU A 120 19.80 9.03 8.68
CA LEU A 120 19.19 10.27 9.19
C LEU A 120 19.30 11.41 8.19
N ARG A 121 20.49 11.61 7.58
CA ARG A 121 20.70 12.73 6.65
C ARG A 121 19.84 12.61 5.40
N ASP A 122 19.68 11.38 4.91
CA ASP A 122 18.81 11.10 3.77
C ASP A 122 17.34 11.36 4.14
N ALA A 123 16.91 10.92 5.33
CA ALA A 123 15.57 11.16 5.82
C ALA A 123 15.28 12.67 5.97
N GLU A 124 16.20 13.45 6.54
CA GLU A 124 16.10 14.91 6.67
C GLU A 124 15.94 15.59 5.31
N ASN A 125 16.79 15.26 4.34
CA ASN A 125 16.74 15.82 2.99
C ASN A 125 15.40 15.52 2.29
N ILE A 126 14.84 14.34 2.50
CA ILE A 126 13.55 13.95 1.92
C ILE A 126 12.41 14.66 2.64
N ALA A 127 12.44 14.71 3.97
CA ALA A 127 11.42 15.38 4.76
C ALA A 127 11.32 16.88 4.43
N PHE A 128 12.46 17.55 4.23
CA PHE A 128 12.52 18.94 3.79
C PHE A 128 11.76 19.15 2.48
N SER A 129 11.88 18.23 1.51
CA SER A 129 11.18 18.34 0.21
C SER A 129 9.64 18.29 0.29
N TYR A 130 9.07 17.80 1.39
CA TYR A 130 7.62 17.80 1.59
C TYR A 130 7.12 19.05 2.34
N ASN A 131 7.94 19.59 3.23
CA ASN A 131 7.60 20.76 4.03
C ASN A 131 8.89 21.38 4.60
N ASP A 132 9.31 22.53 4.06
CA ASP A 132 10.48 23.27 4.57
C ASP A 132 10.34 23.66 6.05
N LYS A 133 9.10 23.65 6.59
CA LYS A 133 8.79 23.86 8.00
C LYS A 133 8.42 22.56 8.72
N ASN A 134 8.98 21.41 8.33
CA ASN A 134 8.68 20.15 8.99
C ASN A 134 8.99 20.25 10.49
N ALA A 135 7.95 20.17 11.32
CA ALA A 135 8.06 20.27 12.77
C ALA A 135 8.40 18.93 13.43
N ALA A 136 8.47 17.82 12.66
CA ALA A 136 8.71 16.51 13.23
C ALA A 136 10.19 16.29 13.60
N LYS A 137 10.43 15.71 14.79
CA LYS A 137 11.75 15.21 15.19
C LYS A 137 12.09 13.95 14.39
N LEU A 138 13.23 13.92 13.71
CA LEU A 138 13.67 12.75 12.91
C LEU A 138 14.75 11.94 13.65
N ILE A 139 14.65 10.62 13.56
CA ILE A 139 15.56 9.66 14.18
C ILE A 139 15.78 8.49 13.19
N SER A 140 16.99 7.94 13.15
CA SER A 140 17.33 6.76 12.35
C SER A 140 17.89 5.64 13.23
N LEU A 141 17.47 4.41 12.96
CA LEU A 141 18.01 3.19 13.58
C LEU A 141 18.89 2.37 12.63
N LYS A 142 19.12 2.84 11.39
CA LYS A 142 19.62 2.03 10.26
C LYS A 142 20.85 1.17 10.56
N HIS A 143 21.81 1.68 11.32
CA HIS A 143 23.19 1.17 11.39
C HIS A 143 23.39 -0.02 12.34
N GLN A 144 22.34 -0.51 13.02
CA GLN A 144 22.45 -1.59 14.00
C GLN A 144 21.92 -2.94 13.48
N PRO A 145 22.35 -4.07 14.08
CA PRO A 145 21.66 -5.36 13.94
C PRO A 145 20.19 -5.27 14.36
N LYS A 146 19.35 -6.17 13.86
CA LYS A 146 17.89 -6.06 14.02
C LYS A 146 17.43 -6.21 15.46
N LEU A 147 18.04 -7.11 16.23
CA LEU A 147 17.75 -7.19 17.67
C LEU A 147 18.02 -5.86 18.37
N GLN A 148 19.18 -5.25 18.12
CA GLN A 148 19.54 -3.98 18.72
C GLN A 148 18.65 -2.83 18.24
N LYS A 149 18.26 -2.81 16.95
CA LYS A 149 17.25 -1.86 16.44
C LYS A 149 15.94 -1.96 17.21
N ALA A 150 15.48 -3.18 17.51
CA ALA A 150 14.25 -3.38 18.27
C ALA A 150 14.40 -2.92 19.73
N GLU A 151 15.55 -3.15 20.37
CA GLU A 151 15.85 -2.61 21.70
C GLU A 151 15.89 -1.09 21.72
N GLU A 152 16.56 -0.46 20.76
CA GLU A 152 16.63 1.00 20.64
C GLU A 152 15.24 1.60 20.37
N LEU A 153 14.44 1.01 19.48
CA LEU A 153 13.06 1.43 19.23
C LEU A 153 12.22 1.36 20.51
N LYS A 154 12.35 0.28 21.27
CA LYS A 154 11.66 0.11 22.55
C LYS A 154 12.07 1.18 23.57
N GLN A 155 13.35 1.54 23.61
CA GLN A 155 13.84 2.64 24.46
C GLN A 155 13.28 4.01 24.03
N TYR A 156 13.14 4.28 22.73
CA TYR A 156 12.48 5.49 22.26
C TYR A 156 11.02 5.54 22.68
N ILE A 157 10.28 4.43 22.53
CA ILE A 157 8.90 4.32 22.98
C ILE A 157 8.81 4.59 24.50
N ALA A 158 9.71 4.00 25.29
CA ALA A 158 9.73 4.15 26.75
C ALA A 158 10.02 5.57 27.23
N ASN A 159 10.83 6.32 26.47
CA ASN A 159 11.33 7.63 26.89
C ASN A 159 10.60 8.80 26.23
N GLY A 160 9.72 8.54 25.26
CA GLY A 160 9.13 9.57 24.40
C GLY A 160 7.77 10.12 24.84
N ASP A 161 7.17 9.60 25.91
CA ASP A 161 5.84 10.01 26.41
C ASP A 161 4.79 10.09 25.28
N TYR A 162 4.72 9.07 24.41
CA TYR A 162 3.85 9.05 23.24
C TYR A 162 2.41 8.63 23.60
N ASP A 163 1.44 9.38 23.06
CA ASP A 163 0.02 9.06 23.15
C ASP A 163 -0.37 7.98 22.12
N TYR A 164 0.23 8.03 20.94
CA TYR A 164 -0.03 7.07 19.86
C TYR A 164 1.25 6.68 19.12
N ILE A 165 1.29 5.43 18.67
CA ILE A 165 2.29 4.92 17.74
C ILE A 165 1.61 4.66 16.40
N VAL A 166 2.13 5.23 15.32
CA VAL A 166 1.59 5.07 13.97
C VAL A 166 2.62 4.37 13.08
N LEU A 167 2.28 3.19 12.58
CA LEU A 167 3.12 2.38 11.71
C LEU A 167 2.88 2.74 10.25
N HIS A 168 3.93 3.23 9.61
CA HIS A 168 4.08 3.51 8.18
C HIS A 168 5.12 2.55 7.60
N THR A 169 4.92 1.25 7.82
CA THR A 169 5.98 0.24 7.65
C THR A 169 5.84 -0.52 6.34
N ASN A 170 6.96 -0.80 5.67
CA ASN A 170 6.92 -1.68 4.50
C ASN A 170 6.36 -3.07 4.90
N PRO A 171 5.77 -3.80 3.94
CA PRO A 171 5.16 -5.11 4.23
C PRO A 171 6.03 -6.15 4.92
N ASN A 172 7.34 -6.06 4.77
CA ASN A 172 8.30 -7.00 5.33
C ASN A 172 8.93 -6.55 6.66
N GLU A 173 8.45 -5.47 7.25
CA GLU A 173 9.06 -4.86 8.42
C GLU A 173 8.88 -5.71 9.68
N VAL A 174 10.00 -6.00 10.36
CA VAL A 174 10.08 -6.90 11.52
C VAL A 174 10.39 -6.16 12.82
N ILE A 175 11.02 -4.98 12.74
CA ILE A 175 11.52 -4.26 13.92
C ILE A 175 10.40 -3.82 14.89
N PRO A 176 9.27 -3.25 14.42
CA PRO A 176 8.16 -2.87 15.29
C PRO A 176 7.48 -4.09 15.90
N VAL A 177 7.38 -5.21 15.18
CA VAL A 177 6.82 -6.47 15.71
C VAL A 177 7.63 -6.92 16.93
N LEU A 178 8.96 -6.92 16.82
CA LEU A 178 9.87 -7.26 17.92
C LEU A 178 9.75 -6.26 19.10
N ALA A 179 9.82 -4.96 18.83
CA ALA A 179 9.82 -3.94 19.88
C ALA A 179 8.49 -3.88 20.65
N LEU A 180 7.35 -4.02 19.95
CA LEU A 180 6.00 -3.99 20.50
C LEU A 180 5.54 -5.36 21.03
N SER A 181 6.43 -6.35 21.08
CA SER A 181 6.17 -7.63 21.75
C SER A 181 6.14 -7.52 23.28
N ASP A 182 6.57 -6.38 23.84
CA ASP A 182 6.52 -6.15 25.28
C ASP A 182 5.11 -5.74 25.71
N GLU A 183 4.43 -6.61 26.46
CA GLU A 183 3.08 -6.38 26.96
C GLU A 183 2.97 -5.18 27.94
N ASN A 184 4.09 -4.65 28.45
CA ASN A 184 4.09 -3.44 29.26
C ASN A 184 3.91 -2.15 28.45
N ILE A 185 4.15 -2.20 27.14
CA ILE A 185 3.84 -1.08 26.25
C ILE A 185 2.32 -1.01 26.10
N LYS A 186 1.72 0.07 26.59
CA LYS A 186 0.27 0.29 26.53
C LYS A 186 -0.16 1.38 25.54
N THR A 187 0.78 2.10 24.95
CA THR A 187 0.52 3.14 23.95
C THR A 187 -0.14 2.53 22.71
N PRO A 188 -1.38 2.92 22.35
CA PRO A 188 -2.10 2.40 21.19
C PRO A 188 -1.29 2.44 19.89
N VAL A 189 -1.37 1.36 19.12
CA VAL A 189 -0.68 1.19 17.84
C VAL A 189 -1.67 1.24 16.68
N LEU A 190 -1.51 2.24 15.84
CA LEU A 190 -2.28 2.45 14.61
C LEU A 190 -1.42 2.02 13.43
N LEU A 191 -1.91 1.16 12.53
CA LEU A 191 -1.18 0.78 11.31
C LEU A 191 -1.82 1.42 10.08
N LEU A 192 -1.06 2.18 9.29
CA LEU A 192 -1.54 2.74 8.03
C LEU A 192 -1.41 1.74 6.89
N ASN A 193 -2.55 1.20 6.46
CA ASN A 193 -2.62 0.20 5.41
C ASN A 193 -2.53 0.83 4.02
N HIS A 194 -1.31 0.92 3.51
CA HIS A 194 -1.02 1.40 2.15
C HIS A 194 -0.74 0.26 1.15
N ALA A 195 -0.73 -0.99 1.63
CA ALA A 195 -0.44 -2.21 0.88
C ALA A 195 -1.55 -3.26 1.06
N ASP A 196 -2.79 -2.80 1.12
CA ASP A 196 -4.02 -3.60 1.33
C ASP A 196 -4.18 -4.83 0.43
N HIS A 197 -3.73 -4.74 -0.82
CA HIS A 197 -3.85 -5.78 -1.83
C HIS A 197 -2.76 -6.85 -1.75
N THR A 198 -1.72 -6.68 -0.94
CA THR A 198 -0.62 -7.66 -0.82
C THR A 198 -0.47 -8.18 0.61
N PHE A 199 0.44 -9.14 0.83
CA PHE A 199 0.85 -9.58 2.16
C PHE A 199 1.54 -8.46 2.94
N TRP A 200 1.38 -8.39 4.28
CA TRP A 200 2.27 -7.63 5.17
C TRP A 200 2.33 -8.20 6.61
N LEU A 201 3.42 -7.88 7.33
CA LEU A 201 3.62 -8.15 8.76
C LEU A 201 3.10 -6.98 9.63
N GLY A 202 2.77 -7.28 10.88
CA GLY A 202 2.30 -6.32 11.88
C GLY A 202 0.87 -6.55 12.36
N THR A 203 0.20 -7.63 11.91
CA THR A 203 -1.21 -7.87 12.29
C THR A 203 -1.38 -8.10 13.78
N THR A 204 -0.42 -8.75 14.43
CA THR A 204 -0.49 -9.08 15.85
C THR A 204 -0.28 -7.89 16.78
N ILE A 205 0.32 -6.81 16.30
CA ILE A 205 0.64 -5.62 17.09
C ILE A 205 -0.25 -4.41 16.76
N THR A 206 -1.22 -4.56 15.86
CA THR A 206 -2.09 -3.47 15.42
C THR A 206 -3.35 -3.41 16.29
N ASP A 207 -3.58 -2.28 16.97
CA ASP A 207 -4.80 -2.05 17.74
C ASP A 207 -5.91 -1.40 16.90
N ILE A 208 -5.52 -0.52 15.97
CA ILE A 208 -6.43 0.09 14.99
C ILE A 208 -5.78 0.07 13.62
N LEU A 209 -6.44 -0.55 12.64
CA LEU A 209 -6.01 -0.51 11.25
C LEU A 209 -6.60 0.73 10.57
N ILE A 210 -5.74 1.58 10.03
CA ILE A 210 -6.11 2.78 9.29
C ILE A 210 -6.12 2.47 7.80
N GLN A 211 -7.32 2.52 7.21
CA GLN A 211 -7.56 2.24 5.80
C GLN A 211 -7.50 3.54 4.99
N ILE A 212 -6.78 3.53 3.87
CA ILE A 212 -6.78 4.65 2.92
C ILE A 212 -8.04 4.70 2.05
N ARG A 213 -8.84 3.63 2.04
CA ARG A 213 -10.14 3.54 1.35
C ARG A 213 -11.09 2.59 2.06
N GLU A 214 -12.37 2.92 2.03
CA GLU A 214 -13.42 2.16 2.72
C GLU A 214 -13.64 0.75 2.13
N SER A 215 -13.44 0.57 0.83
CA SER A 215 -13.66 -0.71 0.12
C SER A 215 -12.81 -1.88 0.64
N ASN A 216 -11.77 -1.61 1.43
CA ASN A 216 -10.93 -2.64 2.02
C ASN A 216 -11.39 -3.11 3.40
N ILE A 217 -12.32 -2.41 4.07
CA ILE A 217 -12.70 -2.73 5.45
C ILE A 217 -13.14 -4.19 5.56
N ASP A 218 -14.09 -4.59 4.73
CA ASP A 218 -14.62 -5.96 4.74
C ASP A 218 -13.55 -6.98 4.33
N LEU A 219 -12.71 -6.62 3.34
CA LEU A 219 -11.64 -7.48 2.87
C LEU A 219 -10.62 -7.76 3.97
N ASP A 220 -10.22 -6.76 4.75
CA ASP A 220 -9.24 -6.94 5.83
C ASP A 220 -9.84 -7.54 7.09
N ASN A 221 -11.14 -7.32 7.34
CA ASN A 221 -11.84 -8.07 8.37
C ASN A 221 -11.77 -9.58 8.06
N GLN A 222 -12.00 -9.98 6.79
CA GLN A 222 -11.92 -11.38 6.35
C GLN A 222 -10.49 -11.91 6.27
N ARG A 223 -9.60 -11.18 5.58
CA ARG A 223 -8.25 -11.66 5.22
C ARG A 223 -7.24 -11.53 6.35
N ARG A 224 -7.44 -10.56 7.25
CA ARG A 224 -6.50 -10.26 8.34
C ARG A 224 -7.06 -10.46 9.73
N ASN A 225 -8.38 -10.62 9.86
CA ASN A 225 -9.06 -10.75 11.14
C ASN A 225 -8.82 -9.53 12.05
N ILE A 226 -8.87 -8.34 11.46
CA ILE A 226 -8.80 -7.06 12.19
C ILE A 226 -10.14 -6.35 12.05
N SER A 227 -10.92 -6.29 13.13
CA SER A 227 -12.23 -5.64 13.16
C SER A 227 -12.16 -4.16 13.55
N ASP A 228 -11.18 -3.79 14.37
CA ASP A 228 -10.95 -2.40 14.77
C ASP A 228 -10.26 -1.63 13.63
N GLN A 229 -11.07 -1.07 12.73
CA GLN A 229 -10.59 -0.30 11.59
C GLN A 229 -11.15 1.14 11.60
N SER A 230 -10.45 2.05 10.93
CA SER A 230 -10.90 3.43 10.68
C SER A 230 -10.44 3.88 9.30
N VAL A 231 -11.18 4.76 8.63
CA VAL A 231 -10.78 5.29 7.32
C VAL A 231 -10.11 6.65 7.49
N LEU A 232 -8.92 6.80 6.91
CA LEU A 232 -8.22 8.07 6.77
C LEU A 232 -7.64 8.13 5.35
N PRO A 233 -8.37 8.75 4.41
CA PRO A 233 -7.97 8.72 3.00
C PRO A 233 -6.77 9.63 2.75
N ILE A 234 -6.27 9.62 1.51
CA ILE A 234 -5.28 10.61 1.06
C ILE A 234 -5.97 11.98 1.05
N PRO A 235 -5.50 12.97 1.83
CA PRO A 235 -6.06 14.30 1.78
C PRO A 235 -5.70 14.97 0.47
N LEU A 236 -6.65 15.69 -0.08
CA LEU A 236 -6.49 16.43 -1.31
C LEU A 236 -6.47 17.92 -1.03
N LYS A 237 -5.49 18.61 -1.63
CA LYS A 237 -5.43 20.06 -1.62
C LYS A 237 -6.58 20.61 -2.45
N SER A 238 -7.05 21.81 -2.12
CA SER A 238 -7.99 22.53 -2.96
C SER A 238 -7.41 22.71 -4.36
N PRO A 239 -8.18 22.43 -5.43
CA PRO A 239 -7.69 22.63 -6.78
C PRO A 239 -7.65 24.12 -7.12
N ASP A 240 -6.73 24.51 -8.00
CA ASP A 240 -6.65 25.89 -8.52
C ASP A 240 -7.80 26.23 -9.50
N PHE A 241 -8.55 25.21 -9.92
CA PHE A 241 -9.65 25.31 -10.87
C PHE A 241 -10.80 24.41 -10.45
N ILE A 242 -12.02 24.92 -10.56
CA ILE A 242 -13.26 24.15 -10.39
C ILE A 242 -14.18 24.51 -11.56
N LYS A 243 -14.65 23.49 -12.29
CA LYS A 243 -15.52 23.66 -13.45
C LYS A 243 -16.85 24.29 -13.06
N ASN A 244 -17.34 25.23 -13.88
CA ASN A 244 -18.58 25.94 -13.62
C ASN A 244 -19.64 25.62 -14.69
N TYR A 245 -20.44 24.59 -14.44
CA TYR A 245 -21.54 24.17 -15.31
C TYR A 245 -22.68 25.19 -15.51
N GLN A 246 -22.64 26.38 -14.88
CA GLN A 246 -23.59 27.46 -15.17
C GLN A 246 -23.08 28.41 -16.26
N ASN A 247 -21.76 28.63 -16.33
CA ASN A 247 -21.13 29.60 -17.21
C ASN A 247 -20.34 28.96 -18.35
N ASP A 248 -19.88 27.72 -18.15
CA ASP A 248 -19.24 26.92 -19.18
C ASP A 248 -20.34 26.43 -20.13
N GLY A 249 -20.50 27.13 -21.25
CA GLY A 249 -21.49 26.79 -22.27
C GLY A 249 -21.34 25.35 -22.78
N HIS A 250 -22.34 24.89 -23.52
CA HIS A 250 -22.23 23.62 -24.24
C HIS A 250 -21.07 23.69 -25.24
N ASN A 251 -20.04 22.88 -24.99
CA ASN A 251 -18.93 22.74 -25.92
C ASN A 251 -19.28 21.67 -26.94
N ASP A 252 -19.15 21.96 -28.24
CA ASP A 252 -19.43 21.00 -29.30
C ASP A 252 -18.47 19.81 -29.24
N GLN A 253 -17.21 20.07 -28.84
CA GLN A 253 -16.18 19.05 -28.62
C GLN A 253 -16.12 18.64 -27.14
N ILE A 254 -16.10 17.33 -26.88
CA ILE A 254 -15.99 16.75 -25.54
C ILE A 254 -14.57 16.22 -25.32
N ASN A 255 -13.89 16.76 -24.31
CA ASN A 255 -12.54 16.37 -23.95
C ASN A 255 -12.55 15.30 -22.85
N ILE A 256 -11.91 14.17 -23.11
CA ILE A 256 -11.83 13.03 -22.21
C ILE A 256 -10.37 12.81 -21.82
N ILE A 257 -10.10 12.51 -20.56
CA ILE A 257 -8.75 12.17 -20.08
C ILE A 257 -8.71 10.85 -19.33
N SER A 258 -7.59 10.15 -19.44
CA SER A 258 -7.20 9.07 -18.53
C SER A 258 -5.72 9.21 -18.18
N THR A 259 -5.38 9.14 -16.89
CA THR A 259 -4.01 9.37 -16.40
C THR A 259 -3.50 8.16 -15.61
N GLY A 260 -2.35 7.61 -16.04
CA GLY A 260 -1.72 6.48 -15.35
C GLY A 260 -0.43 6.03 -16.02
N SER A 261 0.45 5.39 -15.27
CA SER A 261 1.65 4.76 -15.83
C SER A 261 1.30 3.60 -16.76
N LEU A 262 2.07 3.41 -17.83
CA LEU A 262 1.86 2.39 -18.86
C LEU A 262 1.40 1.01 -18.34
N TYR A 263 2.03 0.48 -17.29
CA TYR A 263 1.71 -0.85 -16.77
C TYR A 263 0.26 -1.00 -16.29
N LYS A 264 -0.41 0.11 -15.95
CA LYS A 264 -1.80 0.10 -15.47
C LYS A 264 -2.82 -0.19 -16.57
N TYR A 265 -2.45 0.13 -17.81
CA TYR A 265 -3.27 -0.07 -19.00
C TYR A 265 -2.96 -1.39 -19.71
N THR A 266 -1.97 -2.16 -19.25
CA THR A 266 -1.58 -3.42 -19.89
C THR A 266 -2.78 -4.37 -19.93
N PRO A 267 -3.28 -4.73 -21.12
CA PRO A 267 -4.42 -5.62 -21.25
C PRO A 267 -4.15 -6.99 -20.64
N ASN A 268 -5.21 -7.68 -20.25
CA ASN A 268 -5.17 -9.07 -19.80
C ASN A 268 -6.28 -9.88 -20.48
N GLU A 269 -6.47 -11.14 -20.05
CA GLU A 269 -7.47 -12.07 -20.61
C GLU A 269 -8.91 -11.51 -20.55
N ASN A 270 -9.21 -10.61 -19.62
CA ASN A 270 -10.56 -10.09 -19.35
C ASN A 270 -10.75 -8.63 -19.77
N TYR A 271 -9.68 -7.82 -19.77
CA TYR A 271 -9.79 -6.36 -19.83
C TYR A 271 -8.79 -5.74 -20.80
N ASN A 272 -9.26 -4.78 -21.60
CA ASN A 272 -8.47 -4.07 -22.59
C ASN A 272 -8.95 -2.62 -22.75
N PHE A 273 -8.40 -1.68 -21.97
CA PHE A 273 -8.82 -0.27 -22.00
C PHE A 273 -8.68 0.38 -23.38
N TYR A 274 -7.63 0.04 -24.12
CA TYR A 274 -7.36 0.62 -25.45
C TYR A 274 -8.45 0.30 -26.47
N GLU A 275 -9.00 -0.91 -26.44
CA GLU A 275 -10.11 -1.30 -27.32
C GLU A 275 -11.40 -0.54 -26.98
N GLU A 276 -11.64 -0.32 -25.68
CA GLU A 276 -12.84 0.37 -25.22
C GLU A 276 -12.83 1.85 -25.61
N ILE A 277 -11.72 2.57 -25.37
CA ILE A 277 -11.60 3.97 -25.81
C ILE A 277 -11.61 4.11 -27.34
N PHE A 278 -11.07 3.13 -28.07
CA PHE A 278 -11.08 3.13 -29.52
C PHE A 278 -12.51 3.03 -30.05
N THR A 279 -13.31 2.16 -29.43
CA THR A 279 -14.74 2.04 -29.73
C THR A 279 -15.50 3.35 -29.47
N ILE A 280 -15.22 4.03 -28.35
CA ILE A 280 -15.81 5.34 -28.03
C ILE A 280 -15.42 6.37 -29.08
N ALA A 281 -14.14 6.45 -29.47
CA ALA A 281 -13.65 7.40 -30.45
C ALA A 281 -14.23 7.19 -31.86
N GLN A 282 -14.55 5.94 -32.23
CA GLN A 282 -15.23 5.63 -33.49
C GLN A 282 -16.71 6.01 -33.48
N LYS A 283 -17.39 5.84 -32.34
CA LYS A 283 -18.82 6.17 -32.20
C LYS A 283 -19.06 7.68 -32.17
N HIS A 284 -18.15 8.44 -31.54
CA HIS A 284 -18.32 9.86 -31.30
C HIS A 284 -17.28 10.69 -32.04
N SER A 285 -17.67 11.36 -33.12
CA SER A 285 -16.74 12.18 -33.90
C SER A 285 -16.30 13.45 -33.16
N ASN A 286 -17.09 13.91 -32.18
CA ASN A 286 -16.87 15.13 -31.41
C ASN A 286 -16.05 14.93 -30.13
N VAL A 287 -15.54 13.73 -29.84
CA VAL A 287 -14.67 13.52 -28.66
C VAL A 287 -13.20 13.74 -29.00
N LYS A 288 -12.41 14.21 -28.03
CA LYS A 288 -10.95 14.13 -28.02
C LYS A 288 -10.51 13.43 -26.74
N ILE A 289 -9.83 12.30 -26.87
CA ILE A 289 -9.39 11.47 -25.76
C ILE A 289 -7.88 11.62 -25.60
N ASN A 290 -7.45 12.07 -24.41
CA ASN A 290 -6.04 12.22 -24.05
C ASN A 290 -5.64 11.14 -23.03
N ILE A 291 -4.59 10.38 -23.33
CA ILE A 291 -4.02 9.38 -22.42
C ILE A 291 -2.65 9.84 -21.98
N VAL A 292 -2.55 10.14 -20.68
CA VAL A 292 -1.32 10.59 -20.03
C VAL A 292 -0.65 9.40 -19.33
N GLY A 293 0.67 9.31 -19.49
CA GLY A 293 1.56 8.27 -18.97
C GLY A 293 1.77 7.08 -19.91
N VAL A 294 1.21 7.15 -21.12
CA VAL A 294 1.40 6.18 -22.21
C VAL A 294 2.00 6.89 -23.42
N ASP A 295 3.15 6.42 -23.89
CA ASP A 295 3.78 6.94 -25.10
C ASP A 295 3.14 6.32 -26.36
N LYS A 296 2.98 7.14 -27.41
CA LYS A 296 2.51 6.73 -28.74
C LYS A 296 3.34 5.60 -29.36
N ILE A 297 4.59 5.43 -28.94
CA ILE A 297 5.47 4.36 -29.46
C ILE A 297 5.19 2.99 -28.82
N SER A 298 4.42 2.94 -27.73
CA SER A 298 4.09 1.69 -27.05
C SER A 298 3.29 0.75 -27.95
N ALA A 299 3.43 -0.56 -27.74
CA ALA A 299 2.84 -1.57 -28.63
C ALA A 299 1.31 -1.41 -28.75
N PHE A 300 0.62 -1.22 -27.62
CA PHE A 300 -0.83 -1.05 -27.62
C PHE A 300 -1.28 0.31 -28.17
N ALA A 301 -0.55 1.40 -27.90
CA ALA A 301 -0.86 2.69 -28.52
C ALA A 301 -0.74 2.65 -30.06
N LYS A 302 0.22 1.90 -30.60
CA LYS A 302 0.34 1.67 -32.05
C LYS A 302 -0.79 0.83 -32.63
N GLN A 303 -1.30 -0.14 -31.87
CA GLN A 303 -2.40 -1.00 -32.30
C GLN A 303 -3.74 -0.25 -32.32
N TYR A 304 -3.97 0.65 -31.37
CA TYR A 304 -5.24 1.36 -31.21
C TYR A 304 -5.08 2.86 -31.53
N GLN A 305 -4.81 3.19 -32.79
CA GLN A 305 -4.65 4.57 -33.27
C GLN A 305 -5.96 5.13 -33.84
N HIS A 306 -6.31 6.35 -33.46
CA HIS A 306 -7.46 7.08 -34.01
C HIS A 306 -7.18 8.60 -34.00
N PRO A 307 -7.66 9.39 -34.98
CA PRO A 307 -7.44 10.85 -35.02
C PRO A 307 -7.95 11.64 -33.80
N ASN A 308 -8.81 11.01 -33.00
CA ASN A 308 -9.37 11.56 -31.76
C ASN A 308 -8.73 11.00 -30.49
N ILE A 309 -7.68 10.16 -30.59
CA ILE A 309 -6.96 9.62 -29.43
C ILE A 309 -5.52 10.11 -29.46
N ASN A 310 -5.11 10.80 -28.40
CA ASN A 310 -3.77 11.30 -28.20
C ASN A 310 -3.08 10.54 -27.06
N TYR A 311 -1.93 9.93 -27.36
CA TYR A 311 -1.04 9.33 -26.37
C TYR A 311 0.07 10.32 -26.04
N LEU A 312 0.01 10.92 -24.86
CA LEU A 312 0.80 12.11 -24.51
C LEU A 312 2.13 11.79 -23.82
N GLY A 313 2.39 10.53 -23.49
CA GLY A 313 3.58 10.17 -22.71
C GLY A 313 3.50 10.71 -21.27
N ILE A 314 4.65 10.77 -20.60
CA ILE A 314 4.75 11.35 -19.26
C ILE A 314 4.86 12.87 -19.41
N LEU A 315 3.96 13.60 -18.76
CA LEU A 315 3.94 15.06 -18.73
C LEU A 315 4.49 15.59 -17.41
N ASP A 316 5.00 16.81 -17.42
CA ASP A 316 5.28 17.52 -16.17
C ASP A 316 3.96 17.95 -15.48
N PRO A 317 4.01 18.26 -14.16
CA PRO A 317 2.81 18.61 -13.41
C PRO A 317 2.05 19.85 -13.92
N GLU A 318 2.74 20.85 -14.48
CA GLU A 318 2.10 22.06 -14.96
C GLU A 318 1.36 21.82 -16.29
N GLU A 319 1.99 21.09 -17.20
CA GLU A 319 1.37 20.63 -18.45
C GLU A 319 0.15 19.75 -18.18
N LEU A 320 0.28 18.78 -17.27
CA LEU A 320 -0.84 17.93 -16.88
C LEU A 320 -2.00 18.76 -16.32
N ASN A 321 -1.72 19.69 -15.41
CA ASN A 321 -2.76 20.54 -14.81
C ASN A 321 -3.50 21.39 -15.86
N LYS A 322 -2.77 21.94 -16.85
CA LYS A 322 -3.38 22.69 -17.97
C LYS A 322 -4.35 21.83 -18.77
N ILE A 323 -3.97 20.59 -19.09
CA ILE A 323 -4.83 19.66 -19.82
C ILE A 323 -6.05 19.30 -18.97
N GLU A 324 -5.85 18.87 -17.71
CA GLU A 324 -6.93 18.48 -16.81
C GLU A 324 -8.01 19.56 -16.66
N ASN A 325 -7.62 20.84 -16.61
CA ASN A 325 -8.56 21.96 -16.45
C ASN A 325 -9.47 22.18 -17.67
N GLN A 326 -9.17 21.56 -18.81
CA GLN A 326 -9.95 21.66 -20.05
C GLN A 326 -10.83 20.43 -20.30
N MET A 327 -10.81 19.44 -19.41
CA MET A 327 -11.49 18.16 -19.63
C MET A 327 -12.96 18.20 -19.21
N ASP A 328 -13.75 17.34 -19.82
CA ASP A 328 -15.18 17.14 -19.59
C ASP A 328 -15.50 15.84 -18.87
N ILE A 329 -14.69 14.80 -19.08
CA ILE A 329 -14.88 13.47 -18.51
C ILE A 329 -13.51 12.87 -18.16
N PHE A 330 -13.40 12.24 -16.99
CA PHE A 330 -12.28 11.39 -16.62
C PHE A 330 -12.65 9.91 -16.78
N LEU A 331 -11.80 9.11 -17.40
CA LEU A 331 -11.99 7.65 -17.46
C LEU A 331 -10.95 6.98 -16.56
N GLU A 332 -11.42 6.09 -15.68
CA GLU A 332 -10.52 5.20 -14.95
C GLU A 332 -9.85 4.21 -15.90
N GLY A 333 -8.52 4.26 -15.97
CA GLY A 333 -7.74 3.24 -16.66
C GLY A 333 -7.86 1.88 -15.97
N PHE A 334 -7.89 0.82 -16.77
CA PHE A 334 -7.93 -0.57 -16.29
C PHE A 334 -7.02 -1.48 -17.15
N PRO A 335 -6.53 -2.62 -16.62
CA PRO A 335 -6.99 -3.35 -15.44
C PRO A 335 -6.66 -2.76 -14.06
N LEU A 336 -5.66 -1.89 -13.93
CA LEU A 336 -5.23 -1.36 -12.62
C LEU A 336 -5.63 0.11 -12.44
N PRO A 337 -6.28 0.45 -11.32
CA PRO A 337 -6.87 1.77 -11.14
C PRO A 337 -5.86 2.87 -10.78
N SER A 338 -6.26 4.12 -10.98
CA SER A 338 -5.52 5.34 -10.58
C SER A 338 -6.35 6.16 -9.60
N PHE A 339 -6.33 5.78 -8.32
CA PHE A 339 -7.22 6.36 -7.31
C PHE A 339 -7.09 7.88 -7.15
N THR A 340 -5.87 8.38 -6.95
CA THR A 340 -5.64 9.82 -6.72
C THR A 340 -6.05 10.68 -7.91
N ALA A 341 -5.73 10.25 -9.15
CA ALA A 341 -6.09 11.00 -10.35
C ALA A 341 -7.61 11.13 -10.52
N LEU A 342 -8.34 10.07 -10.19
CA LEU A 342 -9.80 10.07 -10.22
C LEU A 342 -10.39 11.05 -9.19
N LEU A 343 -9.86 11.06 -7.96
CA LEU A 343 -10.33 11.99 -6.94
C LEU A 343 -10.00 13.44 -7.28
N GLN A 344 -8.83 13.71 -7.89
CA GLN A 344 -8.43 15.03 -8.37
C GLN A 344 -9.38 15.55 -9.46
N ALA A 345 -9.81 14.69 -10.39
CA ALA A 345 -10.81 15.05 -11.39
C ALA A 345 -12.14 15.44 -10.73
N ALA A 346 -12.62 14.63 -9.77
CA ALA A 346 -13.85 14.92 -9.05
C ALA A 346 -13.80 16.24 -8.27
N GLN A 347 -12.67 16.59 -7.66
CA GLN A 347 -12.50 17.90 -6.99
C GLN A 347 -12.63 19.09 -7.93
N LYS A 348 -12.26 18.93 -9.20
CA LYS A 348 -12.42 19.94 -10.25
C LYS A 348 -13.85 19.98 -10.81
N LYS A 349 -14.80 19.22 -10.25
CA LYS A 349 -16.13 18.94 -10.82
C LYS A 349 -16.05 18.33 -12.22
N ILE A 350 -15.10 17.43 -12.45
CA ILE A 350 -15.03 16.64 -13.67
C ILE A 350 -15.54 15.23 -13.32
N PRO A 351 -16.63 14.74 -13.95
CA PRO A 351 -17.18 13.44 -13.64
C PRO A 351 -16.22 12.34 -14.09
N PHE A 352 -16.08 11.30 -13.27
CA PHE A 352 -15.31 10.12 -13.62
C PHE A 352 -16.19 8.90 -13.90
N VAL A 353 -15.70 8.01 -14.76
CA VAL A 353 -16.30 6.69 -15.03
C VAL A 353 -15.37 5.60 -14.53
N LEU A 354 -15.91 4.71 -13.68
CA LEU A 354 -15.19 3.59 -13.10
C LEU A 354 -15.09 2.40 -14.05
N HIS A 355 -14.08 1.56 -13.85
CA HIS A 355 -13.89 0.29 -14.53
C HIS A 355 -15.11 -0.63 -14.36
N TYR A 356 -15.53 -1.30 -15.43
CA TYR A 356 -16.56 -2.35 -15.32
C TYR A 356 -16.08 -3.61 -14.59
N ASN A 357 -16.93 -4.15 -13.71
CA ASN A 357 -16.71 -5.43 -13.00
C ASN A 357 -15.28 -5.62 -12.44
N PRO A 358 -14.70 -4.64 -11.72
CA PRO A 358 -13.35 -4.79 -11.23
C PRO A 358 -13.29 -5.91 -10.18
N LEU A 359 -12.12 -6.55 -10.10
CA LEU A 359 -11.78 -7.44 -9.00
C LEU A 359 -11.97 -6.73 -7.67
N SER A 360 -12.47 -7.43 -6.64
CA SER A 360 -12.85 -6.76 -5.39
C SER A 360 -11.69 -6.06 -4.69
N SER A 361 -10.47 -6.58 -4.82
CA SER A 361 -9.25 -5.92 -4.30
C SER A 361 -8.85 -4.65 -5.06
N LEU A 362 -9.40 -4.44 -6.26
CA LEU A 362 -9.16 -3.26 -7.11
C LEU A 362 -10.33 -2.26 -7.04
N LYS A 363 -11.42 -2.56 -6.31
CA LYS A 363 -12.48 -1.58 -6.06
C LYS A 363 -11.93 -0.43 -5.22
N LEU A 364 -12.09 0.79 -5.73
CA LEU A 364 -11.69 2.03 -5.07
C LEU A 364 -12.74 2.53 -4.07
N PHE A 365 -14.01 2.28 -4.36
CA PHE A 365 -15.15 2.73 -3.57
C PHE A 365 -16.12 1.57 -3.30
N ASN A 366 -16.96 1.74 -2.30
CA ASN A 366 -18.21 0.98 -2.20
C ASN A 366 -19.21 1.48 -3.26
N ASP A 367 -20.06 0.59 -3.77
CA ASP A 367 -21.12 0.97 -4.72
C ASP A 367 -22.10 1.94 -4.03
N ASP A 368 -22.15 3.20 -4.50
CA ASP A 368 -23.05 4.22 -3.97
C ASP A 368 -23.56 5.16 -5.08
N LYS A 369 -24.73 4.80 -5.61
CA LYS A 369 -25.39 5.57 -6.68
C LYS A 369 -25.84 6.96 -6.23
N SER A 370 -26.05 7.18 -4.93
CA SER A 370 -26.46 8.50 -4.43
C SER A 370 -25.33 9.53 -4.62
N HIS A 371 -24.08 9.06 -4.59
CA HIS A 371 -22.88 9.84 -4.83
C HIS A 371 -22.31 9.71 -6.25
N GLY A 372 -23.06 9.10 -7.19
CA GLY A 372 -22.58 8.92 -8.56
C GLY A 372 -21.43 7.90 -8.67
N ILE A 373 -21.25 7.04 -7.67
CA ILE A 373 -20.28 5.96 -7.67
C ILE A 373 -20.93 4.72 -8.27
N ILE A 374 -20.62 4.45 -9.54
CA ILE A 374 -21.27 3.40 -10.33
C ILE A 374 -20.19 2.54 -10.96
N TYR A 375 -20.12 1.26 -10.57
CA TYR A 375 -19.34 0.25 -11.27
C TYR A 375 -20.22 -0.40 -12.35
N PRO A 376 -19.95 -0.19 -13.65
CA PRO A 376 -20.71 -0.87 -14.71
C PRO A 376 -20.50 -2.39 -14.61
N LYS A 377 -21.51 -3.20 -14.93
CA LYS A 377 -21.39 -4.66 -14.76
C LYS A 377 -20.61 -5.34 -15.86
N ASN A 378 -20.48 -4.69 -17.01
CA ASN A 378 -19.82 -5.24 -18.19
C ASN A 378 -19.38 -4.10 -19.13
N LYS A 379 -18.64 -4.46 -20.18
CA LYS A 379 -18.14 -3.51 -21.18
C LYS A 379 -19.24 -2.72 -21.90
N GLN A 380 -20.42 -3.32 -22.13
CA GLN A 380 -21.51 -2.62 -22.80
C GLN A 380 -22.09 -1.52 -21.90
N GLU A 381 -22.39 -1.84 -20.65
CA GLU A 381 -22.85 -0.84 -19.67
C GLU A 381 -21.81 0.28 -19.46
N TRP A 382 -20.52 -0.04 -19.51
CA TRP A 382 -19.47 0.97 -19.45
C TRP A 382 -19.50 1.90 -20.66
N ARG A 383 -19.59 1.34 -21.87
CA ARG A 383 -19.68 2.13 -23.11
C ARG A 383 -20.92 3.00 -23.11
N ASP A 384 -22.05 2.47 -22.66
CA ASP A 384 -23.33 3.18 -22.62
C ASP A 384 -23.26 4.36 -21.63
N LEU A 385 -22.65 4.17 -20.46
CA LEU A 385 -22.43 5.24 -19.49
C LEU A 385 -21.49 6.33 -20.05
N VAL A 386 -20.38 5.95 -20.70
CA VAL A 386 -19.49 6.92 -21.35
C VAL A 386 -20.23 7.68 -22.46
N SER A 387 -21.04 6.97 -23.25
CA SER A 387 -21.87 7.57 -24.31
C SER A 387 -22.86 8.58 -23.76
N ASP A 388 -23.60 8.24 -22.71
CA ASP A 388 -24.57 9.13 -22.08
C ASP A 388 -23.88 10.38 -21.52
N LEU A 389 -22.69 10.22 -20.93
CA LEU A 389 -21.89 11.38 -20.52
C LEU A 389 -21.41 12.21 -21.72
N VAL A 390 -21.07 11.62 -22.87
CA VAL A 390 -20.71 12.42 -24.05
C VAL A 390 -21.92 13.19 -24.60
N GLU A 391 -23.08 12.52 -24.69
CA GLU A 391 -24.28 13.00 -25.39
C GLU A 391 -25.14 13.92 -24.50
N ASN A 392 -25.15 13.71 -23.17
CA ASN A 392 -26.09 14.35 -22.25
C ASN A 392 -25.37 15.23 -21.21
N PHE A 393 -25.42 16.54 -21.46
CA PHE A 393 -24.85 17.55 -20.55
C PHE A 393 -25.45 17.51 -19.14
N ASN A 394 -26.76 17.28 -19.01
CA ASN A 394 -27.42 17.27 -17.71
C ASN A 394 -26.98 16.06 -16.89
N THR A 395 -26.86 14.88 -17.51
CA THR A 395 -26.29 13.70 -16.84
C THR A 395 -24.85 13.97 -16.40
N ARG A 396 -23.99 14.54 -17.26
CA ARG A 396 -22.62 14.91 -16.86
C ARG A 396 -22.59 15.79 -15.63
N LYS A 397 -23.37 16.88 -15.65
CA LYS A 397 -23.44 17.85 -14.55
C LYS A 397 -23.91 17.18 -13.26
N GLU A 398 -24.95 16.35 -13.33
CA GLU A 398 -25.50 15.67 -12.16
C GLU A 398 -24.46 14.73 -11.52
N ILE A 399 -23.79 13.89 -12.33
CA ILE A 399 -22.75 12.98 -11.82
C ILE A 399 -21.58 13.77 -11.24
N ALA A 400 -21.15 14.84 -11.91
CA ALA A 400 -20.06 15.69 -11.45
C ALA A 400 -20.34 16.31 -10.07
N GLU A 401 -21.53 16.86 -9.86
CA GLU A 401 -21.92 17.46 -8.58
C GLU A 401 -22.01 16.41 -7.46
N LYS A 402 -22.55 15.21 -7.75
CA LYS A 402 -22.64 14.11 -6.78
C LYS A 402 -21.25 13.61 -6.35
N GLN A 403 -20.36 13.38 -7.31
CA GLN A 403 -18.99 12.91 -7.06
C GLN A 403 -18.17 14.00 -6.35
N TYR A 404 -18.27 15.26 -6.77
CA TYR A 404 -17.65 16.39 -6.09
C TYR A 404 -18.10 16.48 -4.62
N GLY A 405 -19.40 16.38 -4.36
CA GLY A 405 -19.95 16.42 -3.00
C GLY A 405 -19.42 15.30 -2.10
N LEU A 406 -19.26 14.08 -2.63
CA LEU A 406 -18.61 12.98 -1.90
C LEU A 406 -17.15 13.32 -1.59
N VAL A 407 -16.41 13.78 -2.60
CA VAL A 407 -14.99 14.04 -2.47
C VAL A 407 -14.70 15.18 -1.50
N GLU A 408 -15.48 16.26 -1.55
CA GLU A 408 -15.33 17.37 -0.60
C GLU A 408 -15.65 16.95 0.84
N LYS A 409 -16.66 16.09 1.01
CA LYS A 409 -17.08 15.58 2.32
C LYS A 409 -16.07 14.63 2.97
N LEU A 410 -15.26 13.90 2.19
CA LEU A 410 -14.42 12.83 2.71
C LEU A 410 -12.91 13.04 2.50
N TYR A 411 -12.50 13.78 1.47
CA TYR A 411 -11.10 13.87 1.04
C TYR A 411 -10.53 15.30 1.11
N SER A 412 -11.34 16.32 1.42
CA SER A 412 -10.83 17.66 1.70
C SER A 412 -9.94 17.66 2.96
N GLU A 413 -9.02 18.62 3.06
CA GLU A 413 -8.14 18.73 4.24
C GLU A 413 -8.93 18.91 5.54
N ASN A 414 -10.08 19.60 5.51
CA ASN A 414 -10.96 19.76 6.67
C ASN A 414 -11.65 18.45 7.05
N ALA A 415 -12.22 17.74 6.09
CA ALA A 415 -12.80 16.42 6.32
C ALA A 415 -11.76 15.44 6.88
N TRP A 416 -10.53 15.49 6.36
CA TRP A 416 -9.42 14.68 6.83
C TRP A 416 -9.09 14.96 8.30
N LYS A 417 -9.02 16.24 8.71
CA LYS A 417 -8.79 16.62 10.11
C LYS A 417 -9.91 16.11 11.04
N ASP A 418 -11.16 16.20 10.61
CA ASP A 418 -12.30 15.67 11.37
C ASP A 418 -12.24 14.14 11.52
N LEU A 419 -11.81 13.43 10.47
CA LEU A 419 -11.59 11.98 10.51
C LEU A 419 -10.44 11.63 11.46
N LEU A 420 -9.33 12.36 11.42
CA LEU A 420 -8.20 12.16 12.32
C LEU A 420 -8.64 12.35 13.79
N LYS A 421 -9.40 13.40 14.09
CA LYS A 421 -9.92 13.65 15.44
C LYS A 421 -10.74 12.47 15.96
N LYS A 422 -11.60 11.88 15.11
CA LYS A 422 -12.38 10.68 15.48
C LYS A 422 -11.48 9.46 15.71
N ILE A 423 -10.41 9.33 14.93
CA ILE A 423 -9.42 8.26 15.11
C ILE A 423 -8.70 8.41 16.45
N TYR A 424 -8.28 9.62 16.82
CA TYR A 424 -7.66 9.89 18.13
C TYR A 424 -8.62 9.63 19.29
N GLN A 425 -9.87 10.09 19.20
CA GLN A 425 -10.90 9.77 20.19
C GLN A 425 -11.11 8.26 20.36
N LYS A 426 -11.08 7.50 19.25
CA LYS A 426 -11.14 6.03 19.31
C LYS A 426 -9.88 5.46 19.96
N ALA A 427 -8.70 5.95 19.61
CA ALA A 427 -7.42 5.51 20.15
C ALA A 427 -7.27 5.80 21.65
N ASP A 428 -7.82 6.91 22.16
CA ASP A 428 -7.81 7.27 23.59
C ASP A 428 -8.47 6.19 24.47
N SER A 429 -9.42 5.44 23.92
CA SER A 429 -10.11 4.34 24.60
C SER A 429 -9.40 2.99 24.50
N LYS A 430 -8.26 2.93 23.81
CA LYS A 430 -7.51 1.69 23.56
C LYS A 430 -6.24 1.65 24.41
N GLN A 431 -5.76 0.44 24.61
CA GLN A 431 -4.41 0.17 25.08
C GLN A 431 -3.81 -0.90 24.20
N HIS A 432 -2.51 -0.79 23.96
CA HIS A 432 -1.81 -1.77 23.16
C HIS A 432 -1.85 -3.16 23.79
N ARG A 433 -2.14 -4.14 22.93
CA ARG A 433 -2.08 -5.56 23.24
C ARG A 433 -1.66 -6.37 22.03
N ILE A 434 -0.96 -7.46 22.28
CA ILE A 434 -0.71 -8.48 21.26
C ILE A 434 -2.03 -9.21 21.01
N SER A 435 -2.47 -9.22 19.76
CA SER A 435 -3.71 -9.91 19.37
C SER A 435 -3.57 -11.42 19.47
N ASN A 436 -4.70 -12.12 19.65
CA ASN A 436 -4.71 -13.58 19.63
C ASN A 436 -4.25 -14.13 18.27
N PHE A 437 -3.45 -15.19 18.31
CA PHE A 437 -3.00 -15.84 17.10
C PHE A 437 -4.14 -16.64 16.44
N THR A 438 -4.28 -16.52 15.12
CA THR A 438 -5.20 -17.31 14.30
C THR A 438 -4.40 -18.12 13.28
N GLU A 439 -5.04 -19.12 12.68
CA GLU A 439 -4.47 -19.88 11.57
C GLU A 439 -4.16 -19.00 10.35
N ASP A 440 -3.15 -19.40 9.58
CA ASP A 440 -2.78 -18.75 8.33
C ASP A 440 -3.71 -19.22 7.20
N VAL A 441 -4.61 -18.35 6.76
CA VAL A 441 -5.62 -18.67 5.74
C VAL A 441 -5.07 -18.42 4.33
N PHE A 442 -5.17 -19.43 3.47
CA PHE A 442 -4.78 -19.35 2.07
C PHE A 442 -5.99 -19.01 1.19
N TYR A 443 -5.86 -17.95 0.39
CA TYR A 443 -6.84 -17.47 -0.56
C TYR A 443 -6.39 -17.77 -2.00
N SER A 444 -7.33 -18.22 -2.83
CA SER A 444 -7.06 -18.63 -4.21
C SER A 444 -8.18 -18.26 -5.18
N THR A 445 -8.86 -17.13 -4.92
CA THR A 445 -9.89 -16.62 -5.85
C THR A 445 -9.23 -16.04 -7.11
N GLU A 446 -10.04 -15.48 -8.01
CA GLU A 446 -9.53 -14.78 -9.19
C GLU A 446 -8.61 -13.61 -8.82
N ASN A 447 -8.94 -12.88 -7.74
CA ASN A 447 -8.11 -11.80 -7.18
C ASN A 447 -6.68 -12.29 -6.93
N GLU A 448 -6.52 -13.33 -6.12
CA GLU A 448 -5.19 -13.81 -5.73
C GLU A 448 -4.43 -14.44 -6.90
N ARG A 449 -5.14 -15.04 -7.86
CA ARG A 449 -4.54 -15.51 -9.11
C ARG A 449 -3.99 -14.34 -9.94
N MET A 450 -4.73 -13.24 -10.08
CA MET A 450 -4.25 -12.05 -10.78
C MET A 450 -3.06 -11.43 -10.05
N LEU A 451 -3.16 -11.20 -8.74
CA LEU A 451 -2.08 -10.62 -7.93
C LEU A 451 -0.77 -11.42 -8.03
N SER A 452 -0.85 -12.76 -8.08
CA SER A 452 0.33 -13.63 -8.26
C SER A 452 1.05 -13.49 -9.60
N LYS A 453 0.44 -12.81 -10.59
CA LYS A 453 1.00 -12.55 -11.91
C LYS A 453 1.57 -11.13 -12.05
N ILE A 454 1.26 -10.19 -11.13
CA ILE A 454 1.67 -8.77 -11.24
C ILE A 454 3.16 -8.61 -10.99
N ASP A 455 3.63 -9.08 -9.82
CA ASP A 455 5.01 -8.95 -9.40
C ASP A 455 5.74 -10.28 -9.41
N SER A 456 7.06 -10.19 -9.59
CA SER A 456 7.96 -11.34 -9.54
C SER A 456 9.33 -10.88 -9.06
N TYR A 457 9.77 -11.38 -7.92
CA TYR A 457 11.05 -10.99 -7.32
C TYR A 457 11.88 -12.21 -6.93
N MET A 458 13.13 -12.24 -7.37
CA MET A 458 14.01 -13.38 -7.12
C MET A 458 14.63 -13.31 -5.72
N ILE A 459 14.49 -14.38 -4.93
CA ILE A 459 15.14 -14.48 -3.61
C ILE A 459 16.15 -15.62 -3.53
N SER A 460 17.16 -15.49 -2.66
CA SER A 460 18.12 -16.55 -2.38
C SER A 460 17.54 -17.59 -1.42
N HIS A 461 17.68 -18.89 -1.75
CA HIS A 461 17.13 -19.97 -0.94
C HIS A 461 17.89 -20.20 0.37
N PHE A 462 19.22 -20.09 0.34
CA PHE A 462 20.12 -20.49 1.44
C PHE A 462 20.53 -19.34 2.36
N ARG A 463 20.21 -18.09 2.01
CA ARG A 463 20.58 -16.91 2.80
C ARG A 463 19.97 -16.98 4.21
N TYR A 464 20.80 -16.71 5.23
CA TYR A 464 20.48 -16.77 6.67
C TYR A 464 20.19 -18.18 7.19
N THR A 465 20.74 -19.20 6.56
CA THR A 465 20.63 -20.60 6.99
C THR A 465 21.99 -21.28 7.19
N GLU A 466 23.06 -20.51 7.03
CA GLU A 466 24.45 -20.95 7.09
C GLU A 466 24.85 -21.40 8.51
N GLN A 467 24.17 -20.92 9.55
CA GLN A 467 24.45 -21.28 10.94
C GLN A 467 23.63 -22.47 11.46
N LEU A 468 22.67 -22.98 10.67
CA LEU A 468 21.85 -24.13 11.07
C LEU A 468 22.68 -25.37 11.39
N GLY A 469 22.16 -26.23 12.28
CA GLY A 469 22.71 -27.54 12.55
C GLY A 469 22.78 -28.44 11.31
N PHE A 470 23.73 -29.37 11.29
CA PHE A 470 24.02 -30.26 10.15
C PHE A 470 22.76 -30.92 9.55
N LEU A 471 21.93 -31.55 10.39
CA LEU A 471 20.71 -32.23 9.92
C LEU A 471 19.70 -31.26 9.30
N LYS A 472 19.60 -30.03 9.83
CA LYS A 472 18.72 -28.99 9.30
C LYS A 472 19.24 -28.44 7.98
N LYS A 473 20.56 -28.29 7.83
CA LYS A 473 21.20 -27.94 6.55
C LYS A 473 20.92 -28.99 5.46
N ILE A 474 21.01 -30.28 5.77
CA ILE A 474 20.63 -31.36 4.85
C ILE A 474 19.15 -31.27 4.47
N LYS A 475 18.27 -31.06 5.45
CA LYS A 475 16.84 -30.85 5.20
C LYS A 475 16.59 -29.64 4.30
N LYS A 476 17.32 -28.53 4.50
CA LYS A 476 17.23 -27.32 3.68
C LYS A 476 17.63 -27.57 2.23
N LEU A 477 18.70 -28.35 2.00
CA LEU A 477 19.09 -28.78 0.64
C LEU A 477 18.00 -29.62 -0.05
N ALA A 478 17.30 -30.46 0.70
CA ALA A 478 16.17 -31.23 0.16
C ALA A 478 14.97 -30.35 -0.24
N GLN A 479 14.79 -29.18 0.39
CA GLN A 479 13.71 -28.23 0.08
C GLN A 479 13.89 -27.44 -1.23
N VAL A 480 14.96 -27.72 -1.98
CA VAL A 480 15.16 -27.19 -3.35
C VAL A 480 14.06 -27.65 -4.31
N TYR A 481 13.46 -28.82 -4.04
CA TYR A 481 12.40 -29.39 -4.87
C TYR A 481 11.01 -29.37 -4.19
N PRO A 482 9.95 -29.02 -4.94
CA PRO A 482 9.96 -28.58 -6.33
C PRO A 482 10.54 -27.17 -6.49
N LYS A 483 11.15 -26.90 -7.65
CA LYS A 483 11.74 -25.59 -7.94
C LYS A 483 10.64 -24.53 -8.10
N ASN A 484 10.84 -23.39 -7.47
CA ASN A 484 10.11 -22.17 -7.72
C ASN A 484 10.94 -21.26 -8.63
N LYS A 485 10.34 -20.75 -9.72
CA LYS A 485 11.03 -19.91 -10.71
C LYS A 485 11.57 -18.59 -10.13
N ASN A 486 11.01 -18.12 -9.02
CA ASN A 486 11.38 -16.87 -8.36
C ASN A 486 12.39 -17.11 -7.21
N VAL A 487 13.07 -18.25 -7.23
CA VAL A 487 14.02 -18.65 -6.19
C VAL A 487 15.34 -19.07 -6.82
N LYS A 488 16.43 -18.45 -6.34
CA LYS A 488 17.80 -18.85 -6.69
C LYS A 488 18.26 -19.97 -5.76
N TYR A 489 18.43 -21.15 -6.34
CA TYR A 489 18.91 -22.37 -5.65
C TYR A 489 20.39 -22.70 -5.92
N ALA A 490 21.08 -21.89 -6.73
CA ALA A 490 22.41 -22.26 -7.23
C ALA A 490 23.47 -22.18 -6.11
N LEU A 491 24.00 -23.34 -5.73
CA LEU A 491 25.28 -23.53 -5.05
C LEU A 491 26.12 -24.49 -5.90
N SER A 492 27.40 -24.19 -6.11
CA SER A 492 28.37 -25.13 -6.68
C SER A 492 28.58 -26.33 -5.74
N LYS A 493 29.19 -27.43 -6.23
CA LYS A 493 29.52 -28.59 -5.36
C LYS A 493 30.36 -28.16 -4.15
N THR A 494 31.32 -27.28 -4.36
CA THR A 494 32.14 -26.68 -3.28
C THR A 494 31.29 -25.85 -2.34
N GLN A 495 30.38 -25.01 -2.85
CA GLN A 495 29.49 -24.20 -2.00
C GLN A 495 28.50 -25.06 -1.19
N ILE A 496 28.05 -26.20 -1.72
CA ILE A 496 27.22 -27.16 -0.97
C ILE A 496 28.03 -27.79 0.14
N PHE A 497 29.27 -28.22 -0.15
CA PHE A 497 30.17 -28.76 0.86
C PHE A 497 30.42 -27.74 1.98
N ASN A 498 30.77 -26.51 1.63
CA ASN A 498 31.00 -25.43 2.59
C ASN A 498 29.73 -25.09 3.37
N TYR A 499 28.57 -25.01 2.71
CA TYR A 499 27.30 -24.78 3.40
C TYR A 499 27.00 -25.87 4.44
N ILE A 500 27.26 -27.14 4.14
CA ILE A 500 27.01 -28.27 5.06
C ILE A 500 28.01 -28.28 6.22
N PHE A 501 29.31 -28.12 5.94
CA PHE A 501 30.38 -28.42 6.88
C PHE A 501 31.06 -27.19 7.51
N GLU A 502 31.01 -26.03 6.86
CA GLU A 502 31.59 -24.79 7.37
C GLU A 502 30.53 -23.95 8.08
N LYS A 503 30.92 -23.29 9.18
CA LYS A 503 30.02 -22.41 9.95
C LYS A 503 29.95 -20.97 9.42
N HIS A 504 30.70 -20.62 8.36
CA HIS A 504 30.73 -19.25 7.84
C HIS A 504 30.88 -19.23 6.31
N ILE A 505 29.93 -18.59 5.63
CA ILE A 505 30.13 -17.98 4.31
C ILE A 505 29.77 -16.52 4.54
N ASN A 506 30.76 -15.61 4.50
CA ASN A 506 30.53 -14.16 4.58
C ASN A 506 29.70 -13.66 3.40
#